data_AF-A0AAU1PBT5-F1
#
_entry.id   AF-A0AAU1PBT5-F1
#
_cell.length_a   1.000
_cell.length_b   1.000
_cell.length_c   1.000
_cell.angle_alpha   90.00
_cell.angle_beta   90.00
_cell.angle_gamma   90.00
#
_symmetry.space_group_name_H-M   'P 1'
#
loop_
_entity.id
_entity.type
_entity.pdbx_description
1 polymer ?
#
loop_
_entity_poly.entity_id
_entity_poly.type
_entity_poly.pdbx_seq_one_letter_code
_entity_poly.pdbx_strand_id
1 'polypeptide(L)'
;MWGGPTGSGGEGVREDGFAALRFDATPVSVTRTRRFLRSTLTNWQLADLVDDATTIAAELVANAVTHALQPPVSHRSPYTAAWITLLRMDRAVVCAVSDPSPALPAPSDPDPFAESGRGLHIVAELSESWGHSPAASAGKTVWARLASGS
;
A
#
# COMPACT_ATOMS: atom_id res chain seq x y z
N MET A 1 -16.93 -15.80 32.50
CA MET A 1 -15.55 -16.00 32.02
C MET A 1 -15.62 -15.99 30.50
N TRP A 2 -15.36 -14.84 29.88
CA TRP A 2 -15.52 -14.61 28.44
C TRP A 2 -14.36 -15.28 27.70
N GLY A 3 -14.68 -16.26 26.85
CA GLY A 3 -13.72 -16.85 25.92
C GLY A 3 -13.37 -15.80 24.87
N GLY A 4 -12.12 -15.32 24.88
CA GLY A 4 -11.61 -14.42 23.86
C GLY A 4 -11.57 -15.10 22.49
N PRO A 5 -11.80 -14.35 21.39
CA PRO A 5 -11.78 -14.92 20.06
C PRO A 5 -10.35 -15.31 19.65
N THR A 6 -10.17 -16.57 19.25
CA THR A 6 -9.01 -17.05 18.51
C THR A 6 -9.16 -16.64 17.04
N GLY A 7 -8.45 -15.60 16.62
CA GLY A 7 -8.44 -15.15 15.23
C GLY A 7 -7.07 -14.62 14.82
N SER A 8 -6.25 -15.46 14.19
CA SER A 8 -5.01 -15.08 13.49
C SER A 8 -5.31 -14.51 12.10
N GLY A 9 -6.17 -13.48 12.04
CA GLY A 9 -6.51 -12.73 10.83
C GLY A 9 -5.95 -11.32 10.92
N GLY A 10 -5.23 -10.86 9.88
CA GLY A 10 -4.74 -9.47 9.83
C GLY A 10 -5.91 -8.49 9.94
N GLU A 11 -5.76 -7.50 10.80
CA GLU A 11 -6.75 -6.47 11.08
C GLU A 11 -7.02 -5.65 9.80
N GLY A 12 -8.22 -5.79 9.26
CA GLY A 12 -8.68 -5.07 8.07
C GLY A 12 -10.04 -4.46 8.32
N VAL A 13 -10.23 -3.24 7.83
CA VAL A 13 -11.47 -2.47 7.95
C VAL A 13 -12.07 -2.30 6.57
N ARG A 14 -13.39 -2.44 6.42
CA ARG A 14 -14.12 -2.22 5.16
C ARG A 14 -15.41 -1.47 5.45
N GLU A 15 -15.61 -0.38 4.75
CA GLU A 15 -16.81 0.46 4.76
C GLU A 15 -17.18 0.81 3.31
N ASP A 16 -18.33 1.44 3.08
CA ASP A 16 -18.74 1.80 1.73
C ASP A 16 -17.73 2.75 1.07
N GLY A 17 -17.06 2.25 0.03
CA GLY A 17 -16.02 2.98 -0.68
C GLY A 17 -14.69 3.15 0.06
N PHE A 18 -14.50 2.52 1.22
CA PHE A 18 -13.23 2.52 1.95
C PHE A 18 -12.82 1.10 2.35
N ALA A 19 -11.55 0.77 2.19
CA ALA A 19 -11.00 -0.47 2.73
C ALA A 19 -9.56 -0.28 3.15
N ALA A 20 -9.17 -0.82 4.31
CA ALA A 20 -7.79 -0.80 4.76
C ALA A 20 -7.33 -2.18 5.24
N LEU A 21 -6.05 -2.48 5.03
CA LEU A 21 -5.40 -3.68 5.53
C LEU A 21 -4.05 -3.32 6.14
N ARG A 22 -3.82 -3.78 7.37
CA ARG A 22 -2.51 -3.71 8.00
C ARG A 22 -1.58 -4.79 7.41
N PHE A 23 -0.34 -4.43 7.11
CA PHE A 23 0.67 -5.34 6.60
C PHE A 23 2.03 -5.13 7.30
N ASP A 24 2.82 -6.20 7.35
CA ASP A 24 4.22 -6.20 7.82
C ASP A 24 5.16 -6.67 6.69
N ALA A 25 6.46 -6.78 6.98
CA ALA A 25 7.49 -7.19 6.02
C ALA A 25 7.48 -8.70 5.66
N THR A 26 6.46 -9.47 6.06
CA THR A 26 6.43 -10.92 5.81
C THR A 26 5.88 -11.27 4.42
N PRO A 27 6.32 -12.39 3.80
CA PRO A 27 5.74 -12.88 2.55
C PRO A 27 4.23 -13.18 2.63
N VAL A 28 3.76 -13.53 3.84
CA VAL A 28 2.34 -13.76 4.11
C VAL A 28 1.54 -12.46 3.94
N SER A 29 2.08 -11.34 4.42
CA SER A 29 1.48 -10.02 4.25
C SER A 29 1.37 -9.60 2.78
N VAL A 30 2.40 -9.85 1.96
CA VAL A 30 2.35 -9.59 0.51
C VAL A 30 1.21 -10.36 -0.16
N THR A 31 1.08 -11.65 0.16
CA THR A 31 0.01 -12.51 -0.39
C THR A 31 -1.37 -12.01 0.05
N ARG A 32 -1.51 -11.60 1.32
CA ARG A 32 -2.75 -11.04 1.86
C ARG A 32 -3.13 -9.72 1.19
N THR A 33 -2.16 -8.83 0.94
CA THR A 33 -2.37 -7.56 0.24
C THR A 33 -2.90 -7.77 -1.17
N ARG A 34 -2.31 -8.68 -1.95
CA ARG A 34 -2.80 -9.00 -3.31
C ARG A 34 -4.24 -9.51 -3.30
N ARG A 35 -4.57 -10.42 -2.38
CA ARG A 35 -5.94 -10.96 -2.24
C ARG A 35 -6.92 -9.87 -1.80
N PHE A 36 -6.49 -9.00 -0.89
CA PHE A 36 -7.27 -7.86 -0.43
C PHE A 36 -7.61 -6.89 -1.55
N LEU A 37 -6.63 -6.50 -2.39
CA LEU A 37 -6.83 -5.63 -3.55
C LEU A 37 -7.84 -6.24 -4.52
N ARG A 38 -7.57 -7.47 -4.99
CA ARG A 38 -8.43 -8.18 -5.94
C ARG A 38 -9.88 -8.26 -5.45
N SER A 39 -10.08 -8.77 -4.22
CA SER A 39 -11.43 -8.92 -3.67
C SER A 39 -12.15 -7.58 -3.49
N THR A 40 -11.45 -6.53 -3.06
CA THR A 40 -12.07 -5.21 -2.83
C THR A 40 -12.48 -4.57 -4.15
N LEU A 41 -11.58 -4.53 -5.13
CA LEU A 41 -11.84 -3.91 -6.44
C LEU A 41 -12.90 -4.66 -7.23
N THR A 42 -12.91 -6.00 -7.21
CA THR A 42 -13.99 -6.78 -7.83
C THR A 42 -15.34 -6.46 -7.18
N ASN A 43 -15.41 -6.39 -5.85
CA ASN A 43 -16.66 -6.05 -5.14
C ASN A 43 -17.13 -4.62 -5.44
N TRP A 44 -16.20 -3.72 -5.72
CA TRP A 44 -16.49 -2.33 -6.12
C TRP A 44 -16.80 -2.16 -7.61
N GLN A 45 -16.85 -3.25 -8.38
CA GLN A 45 -17.07 -3.24 -9.83
C GLN A 45 -15.95 -2.52 -10.61
N LEU A 46 -14.73 -2.57 -10.09
CA LEU A 46 -13.51 -2.01 -10.68
C LEU A 46 -12.50 -3.12 -11.00
N ALA A 47 -12.99 -4.24 -11.54
CA ALA A 47 -12.19 -5.45 -11.76
C ALA A 47 -11.10 -5.26 -12.83
N ASP A 48 -11.31 -4.34 -13.76
CA ASP A 48 -10.36 -3.91 -14.79
C ASP A 48 -9.12 -3.23 -14.19
N LEU A 49 -9.25 -2.57 -13.04
CA LEU A 49 -8.13 -1.90 -12.36
C LEU A 49 -7.26 -2.83 -11.52
N VAL A 50 -7.62 -4.12 -11.40
CA VAL A 50 -6.99 -5.03 -10.44
C VAL A 50 -5.50 -5.23 -10.72
N ASP A 51 -5.11 -5.41 -11.98
CA ASP A 51 -3.74 -5.77 -12.32
C ASP A 51 -2.80 -4.55 -12.15
N ASP A 52 -3.21 -3.37 -12.61
CA ASP A 52 -2.46 -2.12 -12.40
C ASP A 52 -2.38 -1.74 -10.92
N ALA A 53 -3.50 -1.80 -10.19
CA ALA A 53 -3.52 -1.52 -8.76
C ALA A 53 -2.67 -2.52 -7.95
N THR A 54 -2.61 -3.78 -8.37
CA THR A 54 -1.75 -4.79 -7.74
C THR A 54 -0.28 -4.48 -7.96
N THR A 55 0.09 -4.02 -9.16
CA THR A 55 1.46 -3.64 -9.49
C THR A 55 1.90 -2.40 -8.72
N ILE A 56 1.09 -1.34 -8.74
CA ILE A 56 1.31 -0.12 -7.94
C ILE A 56 1.45 -0.46 -6.45
N ALA A 57 0.52 -1.25 -5.91
CA ALA A 57 0.58 -1.61 -4.50
C ALA A 57 1.83 -2.43 -4.15
N ALA A 58 2.31 -3.30 -5.05
CA ALA A 58 3.54 -4.05 -4.82
C ALA A 58 4.75 -3.12 -4.68
N GLU A 59 4.87 -2.11 -5.54
CA GLU A 59 5.96 -1.13 -5.48
C GLU A 59 5.88 -0.26 -4.22
N LEU A 60 4.68 0.22 -3.87
CA LEU A 60 4.48 1.03 -2.67
C LEU A 60 4.74 0.23 -1.37
N VAL A 61 4.29 -1.03 -1.32
CA VAL A 61 4.56 -1.94 -0.19
C VAL A 61 6.05 -2.25 -0.10
N ALA A 62 6.71 -2.55 -1.22
CA ALA A 62 8.16 -2.80 -1.26
C ALA A 62 8.95 -1.60 -0.75
N ASN A 63 8.57 -0.38 -1.15
CA ASN A 63 9.17 0.86 -0.63
C ASN A 63 8.96 1.00 0.89
N ALA A 64 7.76 0.76 1.39
CA ALA A 64 7.48 0.82 2.83
C ALA A 64 8.29 -0.23 3.62
N VAL A 65 8.34 -1.47 3.13
CA VAL A 65 9.11 -2.55 3.77
C VAL A 65 10.60 -2.21 3.79
N THR A 66 11.14 -1.74 2.66
CA THR A 66 12.55 -1.44 2.49
C THR A 66 12.99 -0.22 3.29
N HIS A 67 12.16 0.83 3.41
CA HIS A 67 12.60 2.11 3.97
C HIS A 67 11.99 2.46 5.33
N ALA A 68 10.91 1.78 5.74
CA ALA A 68 10.16 2.15 6.94
C ALA A 68 9.99 1.00 7.95
N LEU A 69 9.94 -0.25 7.49
CA LEU A 69 9.73 -1.43 8.34
C LEU A 69 11.01 -2.23 8.62
N GLN A 70 12.19 -1.65 8.38
CA GLN A 70 13.44 -2.33 8.70
C GLN A 70 13.58 -2.57 10.21
N PRO A 71 14.07 -3.76 10.62
CA PRO A 71 14.39 -4.00 12.02
C PRO A 71 15.42 -2.98 12.50
N PRO A 72 15.29 -2.45 13.73
CA PRO A 72 16.12 -1.36 14.17
C PRO A 72 17.60 -1.78 14.25
N VAL A 73 18.44 -1.25 13.35
CA VAL A 73 19.91 -1.30 13.45
C VAL A 73 20.44 -0.62 14.72
N SER A 74 19.59 0.17 15.39
CA SER A 74 19.80 0.71 16.74
C SER A 74 18.47 1.20 17.33
N HIS A 75 17.77 0.37 18.11
CA HIS A 75 16.68 0.69 19.06
C HIS A 75 15.62 1.79 18.76
N ARG A 76 15.42 2.29 17.52
CA ARG A 76 14.60 3.50 17.28
C ARG A 76 13.48 3.40 16.24
N SER A 77 13.21 2.25 15.63
CA SER A 77 11.93 2.07 14.92
C SER A 77 11.06 1.04 15.66
N PRO A 78 10.11 1.48 16.50
CA PRO A 78 9.15 0.58 17.14
C PRO A 78 8.08 0.07 16.16
N TYR A 79 8.13 0.47 14.90
CA TYR A 79 7.07 0.25 13.94
C TYR A 79 7.34 -0.98 13.09
N THR A 80 6.51 -2.00 13.26
CA THR A 80 6.61 -3.29 12.57
C THR A 80 5.58 -3.46 11.45
N ALA A 81 4.75 -2.45 11.22
CA ALA A 81 3.66 -2.52 10.25
C ALA A 81 3.35 -1.17 9.62
N ALA A 82 2.74 -1.26 8.44
CA ALA A 82 2.19 -0.18 7.65
C ALA A 82 0.75 -0.53 7.24
N TRP A 83 0.09 0.38 6.54
CA TRP A 83 -1.29 0.20 6.08
C TRP A 83 -1.38 0.42 4.58
N ILE A 84 -2.10 -0.48 3.90
CA ILE A 84 -2.61 -0.20 2.55
C ILE A 84 -4.09 0.19 2.67
N THR A 85 -4.48 1.26 2.01
CA THR A 85 -5.83 1.83 2.01
C THR A 85 -6.31 1.98 0.58
N LEU A 86 -7.57 1.63 0.34
CA LEU A 86 -8.30 1.84 -0.90
C LEU A 86 -9.45 2.79 -0.64
N LEU A 87 -9.59 3.79 -1.51
CA LEU A 87 -10.70 4.72 -1.50
C LEU A 87 -11.38 4.74 -2.86
N ARG A 88 -12.64 4.30 -2.93
CA ARG A 88 -13.44 4.32 -4.16
C ARG A 88 -13.91 5.74 -4.46
N MET A 89 -13.73 6.17 -5.69
CA MET A 89 -14.20 7.45 -6.20
C MET A 89 -14.91 7.22 -7.53
N ASP A 90 -16.21 6.90 -7.50
CA ASP A 90 -16.99 6.52 -8.69
C ASP A 90 -16.30 5.39 -9.48
N ARG A 91 -15.87 5.65 -10.72
CA ARG A 91 -15.10 4.71 -11.57
C ARG A 91 -13.59 4.70 -11.32
N ALA A 92 -13.14 5.30 -10.22
CA ALA A 92 -11.74 5.36 -9.85
C ALA A 92 -11.48 4.79 -8.46
N VAL A 93 -10.21 4.48 -8.19
CA VAL A 93 -9.72 4.10 -6.87
C VAL A 93 -8.43 4.82 -6.56
N VAL A 94 -8.29 5.26 -5.31
CA VAL A 94 -7.00 5.69 -4.74
C VAL A 94 -6.43 4.53 -3.95
N CYS A 95 -5.24 4.08 -4.33
CA CYS A 95 -4.42 3.15 -3.57
C CYS A 95 -3.36 3.92 -2.79
N ALA A 96 -3.38 3.81 -1.47
CA ALA A 96 -2.49 4.54 -0.58
C ALA A 96 -1.76 3.60 0.38
N VAL A 97 -0.45 3.80 0.55
CA VAL A 97 0.36 3.13 1.56
C VAL A 97 0.81 4.15 2.59
N SER A 98 0.47 3.92 3.85
CA SER A 98 0.91 4.74 4.99
C SER A 98 1.94 3.99 5.81
N ASP A 99 3.12 4.58 5.95
CA ASP A 99 4.25 4.01 6.66
C ASP A 99 4.76 5.00 7.74
N PRO A 100 5.41 4.50 8.80
CA PRO A 100 5.81 5.31 9.95
C PRO A 100 7.03 6.22 9.67
N SER A 101 7.69 6.07 8.53
CA SER A 101 8.91 6.82 8.22
C SER A 101 8.56 8.22 7.69
N PRO A 102 9.11 9.30 8.27
CA PRO A 102 8.93 10.65 7.74
C PRO A 102 9.77 10.90 6.49
N ALA A 103 10.68 9.99 6.12
CA ALA A 103 11.51 10.13 4.94
C ALA A 103 10.65 10.17 3.68
N LEU A 104 10.76 11.26 2.91
CA LEU A 104 10.00 11.43 1.68
C LEU A 104 10.37 10.34 0.66
N PRO A 105 9.41 9.92 -0.20
CA PRO A 105 9.74 9.08 -1.33
C PRO A 105 10.65 9.88 -2.27
N ALA A 106 11.92 9.51 -2.35
CA ALA A 106 12.83 10.08 -3.33
C ALA A 106 12.78 9.20 -4.59
N PRO A 107 12.42 9.74 -5.77
CA PRO A 107 12.70 9.06 -7.02
C PRO A 107 14.22 8.85 -7.09
N SER A 108 14.68 7.62 -7.10
CA SER A 108 16.06 7.34 -7.52
C SER A 108 16.09 7.43 -9.04
N ASP A 109 17.12 8.05 -9.61
CA ASP A 109 17.32 8.07 -11.06
C ASP A 109 17.30 6.61 -11.56
N PRO A 110 16.47 6.27 -12.55
CA PRO A 110 16.37 4.91 -13.05
C PRO A 110 17.68 4.58 -13.78
N ASP A 111 18.59 3.86 -13.11
CA ASP A 111 19.60 3.11 -13.83
C ASP A 111 18.89 1.97 -14.59
N PRO A 112 18.93 1.94 -15.93
CA PRO A 112 18.28 0.91 -16.73
C PRO A 112 18.84 -0.50 -16.47
N PHE A 113 19.92 -0.63 -15.69
CA PHE A 113 20.49 -1.89 -15.23
C PHE A 113 20.31 -2.15 -13.73
N ALA A 114 19.81 -1.19 -12.95
CA ALA A 114 19.46 -1.39 -11.55
C ALA A 114 18.01 -1.89 -11.41
N GLU A 115 17.82 -2.90 -10.56
CA GLU A 115 16.50 -3.37 -10.13
C GLU A 115 15.89 -2.43 -9.06
N SER A 116 16.71 -1.67 -8.34
CA SER A 116 16.28 -0.70 -7.34
C SER A 116 15.97 0.67 -7.97
N GLY A 117 14.91 1.33 -7.50
CA GLY A 117 14.57 2.71 -7.89
C GLY A 117 13.48 2.87 -8.96
N ARG A 118 13.02 1.78 -9.60
CA ARG A 118 11.93 1.84 -10.60
C ARG A 118 10.54 1.97 -10.00
N GLY A 119 10.36 1.70 -8.71
CA GLY A 119 9.03 1.58 -8.13
C GLY A 119 8.16 2.82 -8.29
N LEU A 120 8.71 4.02 -8.05
CA LEU A 120 7.94 5.25 -8.26
C LEU A 120 7.74 5.59 -9.74
N HIS A 121 8.61 5.12 -10.64
CA HIS A 121 8.42 5.26 -12.08
C HIS A 121 7.25 4.40 -12.57
N ILE A 122 7.18 3.13 -12.14
CA ILE A 122 6.05 2.24 -12.42
C ILE A 122 4.75 2.82 -11.86
N VAL A 123 4.78 3.37 -10.64
CA VAL A 123 3.63 4.06 -10.05
C VAL A 123 3.22 5.26 -10.90
N ALA A 124 4.17 6.06 -11.38
CA ALA A 124 3.90 7.22 -12.23
C ALA A 124 3.31 6.83 -13.59
N GLU A 125 3.78 5.73 -14.18
CA GLU A 125 3.34 5.26 -15.50
C GLU A 125 1.91 4.66 -15.46
N LEU A 126 1.60 3.90 -14.40
CA LEU A 126 0.33 3.17 -14.28
C LEU A 126 -0.80 3.98 -13.62
N SER A 127 -0.52 5.18 -13.11
CA SER A 127 -1.51 6.02 -12.43
C SER A 127 -1.94 7.23 -13.25
N GLU A 128 -3.18 7.65 -13.08
CA GLU A 128 -3.66 8.94 -13.59
C GLU A 128 -2.96 10.10 -12.85
N SER A 129 -2.75 9.92 -11.56
CA SER A 129 -2.01 10.83 -10.69
C SER A 129 -1.50 10.11 -9.46
N TRP A 130 -0.42 10.59 -8.88
CA TRP A 130 0.13 10.08 -7.63
C TRP A 130 0.79 11.20 -6.83
N GLY A 131 1.06 10.95 -5.57
CA GLY A 131 1.76 11.88 -4.70
C GLY A 131 2.05 11.33 -3.33
N HIS A 132 2.46 12.21 -2.42
CA HIS A 132 2.68 11.87 -1.03
C HIS A 132 2.22 12.99 -0.10
N SER A 133 1.92 12.64 1.15
CA SER A 133 1.53 13.59 2.20
C SER A 133 2.01 13.10 3.57
N PRO A 134 2.19 13.99 4.56
CA PRO A 134 2.40 13.57 5.94
C PRO A 134 1.21 12.76 6.46
N ALA A 135 1.46 11.68 7.18
CA ALA A 135 0.40 10.92 7.85
C ALA A 135 -0.07 11.65 9.13
N ALA A 136 -1.34 11.48 9.49
CA ALA A 136 -1.99 12.25 10.56
C ALA A 136 -1.33 12.14 11.94
N SER A 137 -0.76 10.97 12.29
CA SER A 137 -0.14 10.73 13.61
C SER A 137 1.38 10.83 13.59
N ALA A 138 2.02 10.33 12.53
CA ALA A 138 3.45 10.40 12.21
C ALA A 138 3.72 9.57 10.95
N GLY A 139 4.77 9.91 10.19
CA GLY A 139 5.16 9.19 8.98
C GLY A 139 4.60 9.83 7.70
N LYS A 140 4.42 9.01 6.66
CA LYS A 140 3.93 9.49 5.36
C LYS A 140 2.89 8.54 4.78
N THR A 141 2.11 9.09 3.86
CA THR A 141 1.23 8.36 2.97
C THR A 141 1.66 8.63 1.53
N VAL A 142 1.98 7.57 0.78
CA VAL A 142 2.18 7.62 -0.67
C VAL A 142 0.93 7.07 -1.32
N TRP A 143 0.39 7.76 -2.32
CA TRP A 143 -0.88 7.40 -2.93
C TRP A 143 -0.82 7.50 -4.45
N ALA A 144 -1.62 6.68 -5.12
CA ALA A 144 -1.80 6.67 -6.56
C ALA A 144 -3.27 6.47 -6.89
N ARG A 145 -3.77 7.22 -7.87
CA ARG A 145 -5.14 7.16 -8.37
C ARG A 145 -5.17 6.44 -9.71
N LEU A 146 -6.06 5.47 -9.84
CA LEU A 146 -6.37 4.77 -11.09
C LEU A 146 -7.84 5.01 -11.43
N ALA A 147 -8.15 5.15 -12.71
CA ALA A 147 -9.51 5.29 -13.21
C ALA A 147 -9.80 4.21 -14.25
N SER A 148 -10.97 3.60 -14.16
CA SER A 148 -11.48 2.63 -15.13
C SER A 148 -11.63 3.31 -16.48
N GLY A 149 -11.27 2.62 -17.55
CA GLY A 149 -11.48 3.10 -18.91
C GLY A 149 -12.98 3.37 -19.16
N SER A 150 -13.27 4.48 -19.84
CA SER A 150 -14.64 4.87 -20.22
C SER A 150 -15.33 3.85 -21.11
#